data_AF-A0A317LM16-F1
#
_entry.id   AF-A0A317LM16-F1
#
_cell.length_a   1.000
_cell.length_b   1.000
_cell.length_c   1.000
_cell.angle_alpha   90.00
_cell.angle_beta   90.00
_cell.angle_gamma   90.00
#
_symmetry.space_group_name_H-M   'P 1'
#
loop_
_entity.id
_entity.type
_entity.pdbx_description
1 polymer ?
#
loop_
_entity_poly.entity_id
_entity_poly.type
_entity_poly.pdbx_seq_one_letter_code
_entity_poly.pdbx_strand_id
1 'polypeptide(L)'
;MKTATKKTTVKKATKRGAATPKKSAVAQKKVVKKDLSKTYNEFKEFEGQQYTGMKIGRSHKWNYDAGVWRETKITPDLWEISYAVTKRRAGRAPEGSGVPVGTGYHWYIMAHQNVTKLNANDYTTTMAGLKLKLAHKRADKDKWSLSGKTQRKHLIEFLQEIIAQLEKEPASLDFTYNEKHYLGEAIPIGQTCHDGLCEEYDIILNDASMGIIRRMKKGWKIDGIEDKKFVGAIGDAIIQSSPK
;
A
#
# COMPACT_ATOMS: atom_id res chain seq x y z
N MET A 1 -19.47 12.50 -87.89
CA MET A 1 -18.76 13.74 -87.48
C MET A 1 -17.52 13.31 -86.70
N LYS A 2 -16.33 13.28 -87.32
CA LYS A 2 -15.31 14.36 -87.33
C LYS A 2 -14.94 14.80 -85.91
N THR A 3 -13.72 14.69 -85.38
CA THR A 3 -12.41 14.23 -85.91
C THR A 3 -11.50 13.96 -84.71
N ALA A 4 -10.61 12.98 -84.84
CA ALA A 4 -9.52 12.66 -83.93
C ALA A 4 -8.45 13.77 -83.85
N THR A 5 -7.60 13.77 -82.82
CA THR A 5 -6.18 14.12 -83.01
C THR A 5 -5.28 13.32 -82.06
N LYS A 6 -4.54 12.37 -82.66
CA LYS A 6 -3.27 11.82 -82.16
C LYS A 6 -2.19 12.90 -82.20
N LYS A 7 -1.15 12.77 -81.37
CA LYS A 7 0.28 12.60 -81.75
C LYS A 7 1.19 13.04 -80.58
N THR A 8 2.46 12.68 -80.40
CA THR A 8 3.38 11.56 -80.71
C THR A 8 4.72 11.99 -80.05
N THR A 9 5.61 11.05 -79.67
CA THR A 9 7.10 11.17 -79.72
C THR A 9 7.80 12.15 -78.74
N VAL A 10 9.06 12.04 -78.27
CA VAL A 10 10.30 11.32 -78.62
C VAL A 10 11.14 11.07 -77.33
N LYS A 11 12.00 10.04 -77.41
CA LYS A 11 13.19 9.65 -76.62
C LYS A 11 14.20 10.76 -76.22
N LYS A 12 15.13 10.30 -75.33
CA LYS A 12 16.55 10.68 -75.10
C LYS A 12 16.77 11.83 -74.09
N ALA A 13 17.73 11.81 -73.17
CA ALA A 13 18.94 11.00 -73.03
C ALA A 13 19.53 11.07 -71.59
N THR A 14 20.45 10.11 -71.33
CA THR A 14 21.71 10.25 -70.58
C THR A 14 21.75 10.39 -69.04
N LYS A 15 22.15 9.26 -68.43
CA LYS A 15 23.35 9.03 -67.59
C LYS A 15 23.74 10.03 -66.48
N ARG A 16 23.85 9.40 -65.31
CA ARG A 16 24.94 9.44 -64.30
C ARG A 16 24.98 10.60 -63.30
N GLY A 17 24.77 10.22 -62.04
CA GLY A 17 25.47 10.82 -60.90
C GLY A 17 24.74 10.65 -59.57
N ALA A 18 25.49 10.19 -58.57
CA ALA A 18 25.23 10.33 -57.13
C ALA A 18 24.28 9.34 -56.43
N ALA A 19 24.92 8.33 -55.84
CA ALA A 19 24.95 8.04 -54.39
C ALA A 19 23.66 8.24 -53.57
N THR A 20 23.17 7.09 -53.07
CA THR A 20 22.37 6.80 -51.86
C THR A 20 21.94 7.94 -50.93
N PRO A 21 20.71 7.83 -50.40
CA PRO A 21 20.48 7.98 -48.97
C PRO A 21 20.05 6.64 -48.34
N LYS A 22 20.80 6.26 -47.29
CA LYS A 22 20.57 5.12 -46.40
C LYS A 22 19.19 5.23 -45.74
N LYS A 23 18.34 4.21 -45.91
CA LYS A 23 17.18 3.99 -45.03
C LYS A 23 17.69 3.54 -43.66
N SER A 24 17.49 4.40 -42.67
CA SER A 24 17.72 4.12 -41.26
C SER A 24 16.82 2.97 -40.80
N ALA A 25 17.44 1.85 -40.44
CA ALA A 25 16.78 0.75 -39.76
C ALA A 25 16.41 1.18 -38.32
N VAL A 26 15.13 1.47 -38.09
CA VAL A 26 14.59 1.62 -36.74
C VAL A 26 14.48 0.23 -36.13
N ALA A 27 15.46 -0.12 -35.31
CA ALA A 27 15.42 -1.31 -34.46
C ALA A 27 14.25 -1.19 -33.48
N GLN A 28 13.17 -1.92 -33.75
CA GLN A 28 12.09 -2.12 -32.78
C GLN A 28 12.65 -2.88 -31.57
N LYS A 29 12.94 -2.16 -30.48
CA LYS A 29 13.11 -2.76 -29.16
C LYS A 29 11.78 -3.44 -28.77
N LYS A 30 11.69 -4.75 -28.96
CA LYS A 30 10.69 -5.59 -28.26
C LYS A 30 10.97 -5.47 -26.77
N VAL A 31 10.23 -4.58 -26.09
CA VAL A 31 10.08 -4.63 -24.64
C VAL A 31 9.30 -5.91 -24.35
N VAL A 32 9.99 -6.95 -23.90
CA VAL A 32 9.34 -8.14 -23.34
C VAL A 32 8.55 -7.65 -22.13
N LYS A 33 7.24 -7.43 -22.30
CA LYS A 33 6.30 -7.20 -21.20
C LYS A 33 6.38 -8.43 -20.30
N LYS A 34 7.16 -8.36 -19.23
CA LYS A 34 7.17 -9.38 -18.19
C LYS A 34 5.74 -9.48 -17.70
N ASP A 35 5.14 -10.67 -17.80
CA ASP A 35 3.76 -10.90 -17.38
C ASP A 35 3.68 -10.75 -15.85
N LEU A 36 3.36 -9.55 -15.39
CA LEU A 36 3.36 -9.19 -13.98
C LEU A 36 2.30 -9.97 -13.19
N SER A 37 1.29 -10.54 -13.87
CA SER A 37 0.29 -11.44 -13.28
C SER A 37 0.93 -12.70 -12.69
N LYS A 38 1.94 -13.25 -13.37
CA LYS A 38 2.70 -14.43 -12.91
C LYS A 38 3.44 -14.12 -11.63
N THR A 39 4.14 -12.97 -11.58
CA THR A 39 4.90 -12.56 -10.39
C THR A 39 4.04 -12.26 -9.16
N TYR A 40 2.79 -11.85 -9.36
CA TYR A 40 1.84 -11.62 -8.26
C TYR A 40 1.41 -12.95 -7.60
N ASN A 41 1.07 -13.94 -8.42
CA ASN A 41 0.59 -15.25 -7.93
C ASN A 41 1.71 -16.24 -7.59
N GLU A 42 2.96 -15.94 -7.93
CA GLU A 42 4.13 -16.71 -7.48
C GLU A 42 4.16 -16.83 -5.95
N PHE A 43 4.46 -18.04 -5.47
CA PHE A 43 4.78 -18.29 -4.07
C PHE A 43 6.01 -17.48 -3.67
N LYS A 44 5.93 -16.85 -2.51
CA LYS A 44 6.96 -16.04 -1.87
C LYS A 44 7.13 -16.58 -0.46
N GLU A 45 8.28 -16.36 0.14
CA GLU A 45 8.54 -16.81 1.51
C GLU A 45 8.72 -15.61 2.44
N PHE A 46 8.24 -15.76 3.66
CA PHE A 46 8.43 -14.85 4.79
C PHE A 46 8.43 -15.69 6.06
N GLU A 47 9.54 -15.66 6.82
CA GLU A 47 9.70 -16.45 8.06
C GLU A 47 9.36 -17.94 7.90
N GLY A 48 9.81 -18.54 6.80
CA GLY A 48 9.53 -19.95 6.50
C GLY A 48 8.09 -20.26 6.07
N GLN A 49 7.21 -19.25 6.02
CA GLN A 49 5.85 -19.39 5.52
C GLN A 49 5.72 -18.94 4.05
N GLN A 50 5.03 -19.75 3.26
CA GLN A 50 4.74 -19.41 1.87
C GLN A 50 3.49 -18.54 1.76
N TYR A 51 3.58 -17.45 0.99
CA TYR A 51 2.46 -16.55 0.71
C TYR A 51 2.39 -16.17 -0.77
N THR A 52 1.24 -15.65 -1.19
CA THR A 52 1.00 -15.16 -2.57
C THR A 52 0.43 -13.75 -2.54
N GLY A 53 0.49 -13.08 -3.70
CA GLY A 53 0.00 -11.73 -3.87
C GLY A 53 1.09 -10.67 -3.73
N MET A 54 0.72 -9.54 -3.12
CA MET A 54 1.58 -8.38 -3.01
C MET A 54 2.79 -8.67 -2.10
N LYS A 55 3.98 -8.28 -2.55
CA LYS A 55 5.21 -8.44 -1.77
C LYS A 55 5.17 -7.57 -0.51
N ILE A 56 5.62 -8.12 0.62
CA ILE A 56 5.79 -7.42 1.90
C ILE A 56 6.65 -6.15 1.71
N GLY A 57 6.28 -5.07 2.42
CA GLY A 57 6.91 -3.75 2.33
C GLY A 57 6.47 -2.87 1.14
N ARG A 58 5.58 -3.37 0.27
CA ARG A 58 4.94 -2.54 -0.77
C ARG A 58 3.68 -1.88 -0.21
N SER A 59 3.29 -0.74 -0.78
CA SER A 59 2.07 -0.03 -0.40
C SER A 59 1.10 0.18 -1.58
N HIS A 60 -0.17 0.37 -1.24
CA HIS A 60 -1.20 0.82 -2.17
C HIS A 60 -1.77 2.14 -1.68
N LYS A 61 -2.02 3.07 -2.62
CA LYS A 61 -2.80 4.27 -2.37
C LYS A 61 -4.17 4.13 -3.04
N TRP A 62 -5.23 4.33 -2.27
CA TRP A 62 -6.62 4.27 -2.71
C TRP A 62 -7.29 5.60 -2.46
N ASN A 63 -8.10 6.04 -3.42
CA ASN A 63 -9.03 7.15 -3.26
C ASN A 63 -10.42 6.56 -3.09
N TYR A 64 -11.11 6.96 -2.03
CA TYR A 64 -12.47 6.54 -1.76
C TYR A 64 -13.44 7.58 -2.32
N ASP A 65 -14.56 7.10 -2.84
CA ASP A 65 -15.64 7.97 -3.29
C ASP A 65 -16.33 8.61 -2.06
N ALA A 66 -17.37 9.42 -2.29
CA ALA A 66 -18.24 9.84 -1.20
C ALA A 66 -18.92 8.59 -0.61
N GLY A 67 -18.54 8.23 0.62
CA GLY A 67 -19.09 7.10 1.35
C GLY A 67 -20.13 7.54 2.37
N VAL A 68 -20.96 6.60 2.82
CA VAL A 68 -21.92 6.85 3.90
C VAL A 68 -21.41 6.18 5.16
N TRP A 69 -21.15 6.99 6.19
CA TRP A 69 -20.89 6.53 7.55
C TRP A 69 -22.20 6.52 8.33
N ARG A 70 -22.47 5.42 9.04
CA ARG A 70 -23.58 5.30 9.97
C ARG A 70 -23.04 4.75 11.27
N GLU A 71 -23.52 5.31 12.36
CA GLU A 71 -23.20 4.82 13.69
C GLU A 71 -24.42 4.82 14.59
N THR A 72 -24.43 3.94 15.57
CA THR A 72 -25.50 3.83 16.56
C THR A 72 -24.88 3.53 17.91
N LYS A 73 -25.19 4.36 18.90
CA LYS A 73 -24.71 4.17 20.26
C LYS A 73 -25.38 2.93 20.86
N ILE A 74 -24.61 1.93 21.23
CA ILE A 74 -25.09 0.70 21.87
C ILE A 74 -25.02 0.84 23.39
N THR A 75 -23.89 1.33 23.92
CA THR A 75 -23.68 1.58 25.35
C THR A 75 -23.00 2.95 25.54
N PRO A 76 -22.78 3.44 26.78
CA PRO A 76 -22.10 4.73 27.00
C PRO A 76 -20.80 4.90 26.21
N ASP A 77 -20.03 3.82 26.07
CA ASP A 77 -18.69 3.81 25.46
C ASP A 77 -18.58 2.88 24.23
N LEU A 78 -19.68 2.26 23.79
CA LEU A 78 -19.70 1.36 22.62
C LEU A 78 -20.68 1.86 21.56
N TRP A 79 -20.17 1.95 20.33
CA TRP A 79 -20.96 2.31 19.15
C TRP A 79 -20.82 1.22 18.09
N GLU A 80 -21.92 0.86 17.45
CA GLU A 80 -21.90 0.15 16.18
C GLU A 80 -21.57 1.15 15.07
N ILE A 81 -20.72 0.75 14.14
CA ILE A 81 -20.39 1.55 12.95
C ILE A 81 -20.57 0.73 11.67
N SER A 82 -20.98 1.40 10.60
CA SER A 82 -20.93 0.86 9.24
C SER A 82 -20.51 1.94 8.26
N TYR A 83 -19.66 1.56 7.31
CA TYR A 83 -19.17 2.45 6.26
C TYR A 83 -19.14 1.70 4.92
N ALA A 84 -19.84 2.25 3.92
CA ALA A 84 -19.97 1.63 2.60
C ALA A 84 -19.67 2.64 1.49
N VAL A 85 -18.79 2.23 0.56
CA VAL A 85 -18.29 3.10 -0.51
C VAL A 85 -17.51 2.30 -1.56
N THR A 86 -17.41 2.84 -2.77
CA THR A 86 -16.49 2.35 -3.80
C THR A 86 -15.11 2.98 -3.64
N LYS A 87 -14.05 2.19 -3.82
CA LYS A 87 -12.66 2.67 -3.78
C LYS A 87 -11.97 2.49 -5.12
N ARG A 88 -11.06 3.39 -5.45
CA ARG A 88 -10.34 3.46 -6.72
C ARG A 88 -8.83 3.52 -6.48
N ARG A 89 -8.03 2.86 -7.32
CA ARG A 89 -6.57 2.97 -7.22
C ARG A 89 -6.16 4.40 -7.57
N ALA A 90 -5.24 4.98 -6.82
CA ALA A 90 -4.69 6.30 -7.15
C ALA A 90 -3.86 6.27 -8.45
N GLY A 91 -3.27 5.11 -8.79
CA GLY A 91 -2.55 4.89 -10.05
C GLY A 91 -3.13 3.71 -10.84
N ARG A 92 -2.97 3.73 -12.17
CA ARG A 92 -3.39 2.60 -13.02
C ARG A 92 -2.60 1.35 -12.66
N ALA A 93 -3.31 0.23 -12.52
CA ALA A 93 -2.67 -1.07 -12.36
C ALA A 93 -2.00 -1.48 -13.68
N PRO A 94 -0.81 -2.11 -13.64
CA PRO A 94 -0.26 -2.76 -14.82
C PRO A 94 -1.26 -3.76 -15.43
N GLU A 95 -1.25 -3.88 -16.75
CA GLU A 95 -2.11 -4.83 -17.46
C GLU A 95 -1.85 -6.27 -16.98
N GLY A 96 -2.92 -7.04 -16.78
CA GLY A 96 -2.86 -8.39 -16.22
C GLY A 96 -2.54 -8.48 -14.73
N SER A 97 -2.19 -7.38 -14.04
CA SER A 97 -1.86 -7.42 -12.62
C SER A 97 -3.09 -7.39 -11.71
N GLY A 98 -2.93 -7.91 -10.49
CA GLY A 98 -3.97 -7.94 -9.46
C GLY A 98 -4.74 -9.25 -9.46
N VAL A 99 -5.86 -9.25 -8.75
CA VAL A 99 -6.73 -10.44 -8.63
C VAL A 99 -7.90 -10.37 -9.60
N PRO A 100 -8.46 -11.52 -10.00
CA PRO A 100 -9.62 -11.56 -10.89
C PRO A 100 -10.83 -10.79 -10.36
N VAL A 101 -11.59 -10.18 -11.26
CA VAL A 101 -12.88 -9.53 -10.96
C VAL A 101 -13.83 -10.53 -10.29
N GLY A 102 -14.52 -10.11 -9.23
CA GLY A 102 -15.37 -10.98 -8.41
C GLY A 102 -14.65 -11.60 -7.19
N THR A 103 -13.33 -11.42 -7.06
CA THR A 103 -12.59 -11.82 -5.87
C THR A 103 -13.01 -10.98 -4.66
N GLY A 104 -13.47 -11.65 -3.59
CA GLY A 104 -13.82 -11.04 -2.32
C GLY A 104 -12.72 -11.20 -1.28
N TYR A 105 -12.64 -10.26 -0.33
CA TYR A 105 -11.76 -10.38 0.83
C TYR A 105 -12.51 -10.02 2.10
N HIS A 106 -12.24 -10.80 3.15
CA HIS A 106 -12.65 -10.48 4.49
C HIS A 106 -11.42 -10.04 5.27
N TRP A 107 -11.39 -8.75 5.60
CA TRP A 107 -10.34 -8.13 6.39
C TRP A 107 -10.90 -7.73 7.74
N TYR A 108 -10.16 -8.01 8.81
CA TYR A 108 -10.37 -7.39 10.10
C TYR A 108 -9.49 -6.14 10.19
N ILE A 109 -10.03 -5.04 10.69
CA ILE A 109 -9.30 -3.79 10.87
C ILE A 109 -9.34 -3.48 12.37
N MET A 110 -8.16 -3.33 12.96
CA MET A 110 -7.98 -2.86 14.33
C MET A 110 -7.28 -1.53 14.23
N ALA A 111 -8.00 -0.46 14.55
CA ALA A 111 -7.52 0.90 14.33
C ALA A 111 -8.09 1.85 15.37
N HIS A 112 -7.32 2.89 15.65
CA HIS A 112 -7.78 4.05 16.40
C HIS A 112 -8.28 5.09 15.40
N GLN A 113 -9.36 5.76 15.77
CA GLN A 113 -9.88 6.91 15.04
C GLN A 113 -9.73 8.14 15.92
N ASN A 114 -9.02 9.15 15.42
CA ASN A 114 -8.92 10.45 16.07
C ASN A 114 -9.81 11.45 15.34
N VAL A 115 -10.59 12.19 16.12
CA VAL A 115 -11.61 13.11 15.61
C VAL A 115 -11.47 14.45 16.31
N THR A 116 -11.44 15.55 15.56
CA THR A 116 -11.42 16.90 16.12
C THR A 116 -12.52 17.73 15.50
N LYS A 117 -13.35 18.35 16.34
CA LYS A 117 -14.37 19.30 15.88
C LYS A 117 -13.68 20.55 15.35
N LEU A 118 -13.98 20.91 14.12
CA LEU A 118 -13.46 22.13 13.49
C LEU A 118 -14.43 23.29 13.62
N ASN A 119 -15.72 23.02 13.45
CA ASN A 119 -16.80 23.99 13.58
C ASN A 119 -18.12 23.26 13.89
N ALA A 120 -19.27 23.93 13.71
CA ALA A 120 -20.58 23.37 14.01
C ALA A 120 -20.86 22.03 13.31
N ASN A 121 -20.39 21.85 12.07
CA ASN A 121 -20.76 20.75 11.20
C ASN A 121 -19.57 19.91 10.72
N ASP A 122 -18.34 20.42 10.86
CA ASP A 122 -17.15 19.76 10.33
C ASP A 122 -16.28 19.20 11.44
N TYR A 123 -15.79 17.99 11.19
CA TYR A 123 -14.83 17.30 12.04
C TYR A 123 -13.70 16.76 11.15
N THR A 124 -12.45 16.86 11.60
CA THR A 124 -11.38 16.05 11.01
C THR A 124 -11.55 14.61 11.45
N THR A 125 -11.14 13.67 10.61
CA THR A 125 -11.02 12.28 11.01
C THR A 125 -9.72 11.70 10.45
N THR A 126 -8.97 11.04 11.31
CA THR A 126 -7.82 10.23 10.94
C THR A 126 -8.00 8.83 11.53
N MET A 127 -7.52 7.83 10.81
CA MET A 127 -7.57 6.44 11.26
C MET A 127 -6.24 5.76 10.94
N ALA A 128 -5.64 5.16 11.95
CA ALA A 128 -4.37 4.44 11.86
C ALA A 128 -4.50 3.10 12.59
N GLY A 129 -3.87 2.07 12.04
CA GLY A 129 -3.90 0.74 12.65
C GLY A 129 -3.54 -0.38 11.68
N LEU A 130 -3.90 -1.59 12.09
CA LEU A 130 -3.56 -2.84 11.43
C LEU A 130 -4.75 -3.41 10.66
N LYS A 131 -4.43 -4.13 9.58
CA LYS A 131 -5.41 -4.79 8.73
C LYS A 131 -5.03 -6.24 8.47
N LEU A 132 -5.75 -7.15 9.10
CA LEU A 132 -5.51 -8.60 9.04
C LEU A 132 -6.41 -9.27 8.00
N LYS A 133 -5.85 -10.15 7.16
CA LYS A 133 -6.63 -10.96 6.22
C LYS A 133 -7.21 -12.18 6.95
N LEU A 134 -8.52 -12.22 7.15
CA LEU A 134 -9.18 -13.40 7.72
C LEU A 134 -9.48 -14.46 6.65
N ALA A 135 -9.98 -14.03 5.49
CA ALA A 135 -10.31 -14.94 4.39
C ALA A 135 -10.34 -14.23 3.03
N HIS A 136 -10.37 -15.01 1.97
CA HIS A 136 -10.69 -14.53 0.63
C HIS A 136 -11.72 -15.44 -0.04
N LYS A 137 -12.47 -14.90 -0.99
CA LYS A 137 -13.38 -15.64 -1.86
C LYS A 137 -12.86 -15.52 -3.28
N ARG A 138 -12.55 -16.64 -3.94
CA ARG A 138 -12.09 -16.62 -5.33
C ARG A 138 -13.25 -16.21 -6.25
N ALA A 139 -12.94 -15.59 -7.38
CA ALA A 139 -13.93 -15.10 -8.33
C ALA A 139 -14.86 -16.21 -8.87
N ASP A 140 -14.34 -17.43 -9.02
CA ASP A 140 -15.03 -18.61 -9.54
C ASP A 140 -15.65 -19.49 -8.44
N LYS A 141 -15.68 -19.02 -7.19
CA LYS A 141 -16.15 -19.81 -6.03
C LYS A 141 -17.15 -19.01 -5.20
N ASP A 142 -18.17 -19.70 -4.73
CA ASP A 142 -19.18 -19.11 -3.84
C ASP A 142 -18.81 -19.22 -2.35
N LYS A 143 -17.79 -20.01 -2.01
CA LYS A 143 -17.36 -20.23 -0.62
C LYS A 143 -16.08 -19.46 -0.30
N TRP A 144 -16.03 -18.91 0.91
CA TRP A 144 -14.82 -18.35 1.50
C TRP A 144 -13.73 -19.43 1.64
N SER A 145 -12.47 -19.00 1.57
CA SER A 145 -11.30 -19.87 1.67
C SER A 145 -11.18 -20.58 3.02
N LEU A 146 -11.82 -20.05 4.07
CA LEU A 146 -11.84 -20.60 5.42
C LEU A 146 -13.26 -20.55 5.99
N SER A 147 -13.59 -21.53 6.84
CA SER A 147 -14.85 -21.53 7.59
C SER A 147 -14.91 -20.37 8.59
N GLY A 148 -16.12 -19.94 8.96
CA GLY A 148 -16.29 -18.89 9.99
C GLY A 148 -15.66 -19.28 11.34
N LYS A 149 -15.70 -20.57 11.72
CA LYS A 149 -15.04 -21.07 12.94
C LYS A 149 -13.52 -20.89 12.88
N THR A 150 -12.90 -21.22 11.74
CA THR A 150 -11.46 -21.05 11.54
C THR A 150 -11.06 -19.58 11.49
N GLN A 151 -11.86 -18.72 10.83
CA GLN A 151 -11.63 -17.27 10.80
C GLN A 151 -11.63 -16.68 12.21
N ARG A 152 -12.58 -17.08 13.07
CA ARG A 152 -12.59 -16.64 14.48
C ARG A 152 -11.37 -17.13 15.26
N LYS A 153 -10.93 -18.38 15.05
CA LYS A 153 -9.73 -18.90 15.72
C LYS A 153 -8.51 -18.05 15.40
N HIS A 154 -8.27 -17.74 14.12
CA HIS A 154 -7.15 -16.88 13.72
C HIS A 154 -7.28 -15.46 14.27
N LEU A 155 -8.51 -14.91 14.35
CA LEU A 155 -8.72 -13.60 14.95
C LEU A 155 -8.40 -13.60 16.45
N ILE A 156 -8.79 -14.66 17.18
CA ILE A 156 -8.45 -14.80 18.61
C ILE A 156 -6.94 -14.86 18.80
N GLU A 157 -6.24 -15.68 18.03
CA GLU A 157 -4.77 -15.80 18.08
C GLU A 157 -4.11 -14.43 17.85
N PHE A 158 -4.54 -13.70 16.82
CA PHE A 158 -4.06 -12.33 16.57
C PHE A 158 -4.35 -11.38 17.74
N LEU A 159 -5.56 -11.38 18.29
CA LEU A 159 -5.91 -10.49 19.41
C LEU A 159 -5.13 -10.85 20.68
N GLN A 160 -4.84 -12.11 20.93
CA GLN A 160 -3.99 -12.55 22.04
C GLN A 160 -2.55 -12.07 21.87
N GLU A 161 -1.99 -12.12 20.65
CA GLU A 161 -0.69 -11.54 20.35
C GLU A 161 -0.67 -10.02 20.61
N ILE A 162 -1.74 -9.32 20.24
CA ILE A 162 -1.87 -7.88 20.50
C ILE A 162 -1.97 -7.60 22.01
N ILE A 163 -2.77 -8.36 22.75
CA ILE A 163 -2.84 -8.22 24.22
C ILE A 163 -1.46 -8.41 24.83
N ALA A 164 -0.75 -9.48 24.47
CA ALA A 164 0.59 -9.74 24.97
C ALA A 164 1.62 -8.66 24.56
N GLN A 165 1.36 -7.89 23.50
CA GLN A 165 2.17 -6.73 23.12
C GLN A 165 1.82 -5.50 23.97
N LEU A 166 0.52 -5.22 24.16
CA LEU A 166 0.04 -4.10 24.96
C LEU A 166 0.39 -4.24 26.44
N GLU A 167 0.53 -5.46 26.94
CA GLU A 167 0.98 -5.74 28.31
C GLU A 167 2.49 -5.53 28.51
N LYS A 168 3.27 -5.43 27.42
CA LYS A 168 4.71 -5.11 27.50
C LYS A 168 4.90 -3.61 27.59
N GLU A 169 5.92 -3.21 28.34
CA GLU A 169 6.29 -1.81 28.44
C GLU A 169 6.85 -1.32 27.08
N PRO A 170 6.28 -0.26 26.50
CA PRO A 170 6.74 0.25 25.22
C PRO A 170 8.07 0.98 25.38
N ALA A 171 8.79 1.16 24.26
CA ALA A 171 10.03 1.90 24.26
C ALA A 171 9.76 3.39 24.51
N SER A 172 10.24 3.92 25.63
CA SER A 172 10.09 5.35 25.95
C SER A 172 10.90 6.20 24.98
N LEU A 173 10.26 7.23 24.41
CA LEU A 173 10.86 8.18 23.50
C LEU A 173 10.97 9.54 24.20
N ASP A 174 12.20 10.06 24.29
CA ASP A 174 12.49 11.40 24.78
C ASP A 174 13.56 12.02 23.89
N PHE A 175 13.17 13.03 23.10
CA PHE A 175 14.10 13.73 22.23
C PHE A 175 13.64 15.16 21.92
N THR A 176 14.58 15.99 21.47
CA THR A 176 14.28 17.34 20.98
C THR A 176 14.54 17.41 19.48
N TYR A 177 13.60 18.00 18.74
CA TYR A 177 13.74 18.25 17.31
C TYR A 177 13.18 19.63 16.95
N ASN A 178 13.97 20.45 16.26
CA ASN A 178 13.65 21.85 15.93
C ASN A 178 13.11 22.63 17.13
N GLU A 179 13.87 22.61 18.24
CA GLU A 179 13.56 23.35 19.49
C GLU A 179 12.27 22.90 20.20
N LYS A 180 11.59 21.86 19.69
CA LYS A 180 10.44 21.24 20.34
C LYS A 180 10.82 19.92 20.99
N HIS A 181 10.43 19.78 22.25
CA HIS A 181 10.59 18.55 23.02
C HIS A 181 9.44 17.58 22.72
N TYR A 182 9.80 16.31 22.54
CA TYR A 182 8.90 15.21 22.25
C TYR A 182 9.11 14.12 23.30
N LEU A 183 8.03 13.80 24.01
CA LEU A 183 7.92 12.69 24.94
C LEU A 183 6.86 11.73 24.42
N GLY A 184 7.09 10.44 24.54
CA GLY A 184 6.08 9.45 24.21
C GLY A 184 6.64 8.05 24.16
N GLU A 185 6.10 7.25 23.26
CA GLU A 185 6.35 5.81 23.24
C GLU A 185 6.34 5.23 21.82
N ALA A 186 7.19 4.22 21.64
CA ALA A 186 7.21 3.36 20.48
C ALA A 186 6.71 1.97 20.89
N ILE A 187 5.49 1.65 20.47
CA ILE A 187 4.86 0.36 20.74
C ILE A 187 5.29 -0.62 19.63
N PRO A 188 6.03 -1.69 19.94
CA PRO A 188 6.51 -2.62 18.93
C PRO A 188 5.37 -3.39 18.26
N ILE A 189 5.39 -3.49 16.93
CA ILE A 189 4.48 -4.38 16.20
C ILE A 189 5.09 -5.78 16.23
N GLY A 190 4.60 -6.62 17.15
CA GLY A 190 5.23 -7.90 17.50
C GLY A 190 5.50 -8.85 16.32
N GLN A 191 4.63 -8.83 15.31
CA GLN A 191 4.80 -9.64 14.09
C GLN A 191 5.98 -9.20 13.20
N THR A 192 6.63 -8.09 13.54
CA THR A 192 7.80 -7.55 12.86
C THR A 192 9.06 -7.63 13.71
N CYS A 193 8.96 -8.25 14.89
CA CYS A 193 10.06 -8.40 15.83
C CYS A 193 10.79 -9.73 15.62
N HIS A 194 12.06 -9.64 15.28
CA HIS A 194 12.96 -10.80 15.11
C HIS A 194 14.20 -10.57 15.97
N ASP A 195 14.56 -11.58 16.77
CA ASP A 195 15.76 -11.55 17.62
C ASP A 195 15.83 -10.29 18.51
N GLY A 196 14.69 -9.85 19.05
CA GLY A 196 14.59 -8.67 19.92
C GLY A 196 14.58 -7.32 19.20
N LEU A 197 14.68 -7.29 17.86
CA LEU A 197 14.61 -6.08 17.05
C LEU A 197 13.32 -6.06 16.24
N CYS A 198 12.54 -4.98 16.35
CA CYS A 198 11.33 -4.81 15.56
C CYS A 198 11.57 -3.93 14.34
N GLU A 199 10.99 -4.31 13.21
CA GLU A 199 11.07 -3.51 11.98
C GLU A 199 9.98 -2.43 11.92
N GLU A 200 8.89 -2.56 12.70
CA GLU A 200 7.81 -1.58 12.75
C GLU A 200 7.35 -1.29 14.20
N TYR A 201 7.01 -0.03 14.44
CA TYR A 201 6.48 0.46 15.73
C TYR A 201 5.32 1.42 15.50
N ASP A 202 4.29 1.37 16.34
CA ASP A 202 3.29 2.43 16.41
C ASP A 202 3.81 3.55 17.34
N ILE A 203 3.78 4.78 16.85
CA ILE A 203 4.44 5.91 17.50
C ILE A 203 3.39 6.86 18.06
N ILE A 204 3.51 7.16 19.34
CA ILE A 204 2.72 8.19 20.03
C ILE A 204 3.72 9.21 20.59
N LEU A 205 3.53 10.48 20.26
CA LEU A 205 4.36 11.59 20.77
C LEU A 205 3.48 12.74 21.22
N ASN A 206 3.70 13.24 22.44
CA ASN A 206 2.94 14.32 23.07
C ASN A 206 1.42 14.11 22.91
N ASP A 207 0.94 12.92 23.32
CA ASP A 207 -0.47 12.49 23.25
C ASP A 207 -1.07 12.38 21.85
N ALA A 208 -0.25 12.44 20.80
CA ALA A 208 -0.70 12.32 19.43
C ALA A 208 -0.11 11.07 18.76
N SER A 209 -0.98 10.25 18.16
CA SER A 209 -0.55 9.15 17.30
C SER A 209 0.08 9.72 16.01
N MET A 210 1.35 9.38 15.79
CA MET A 210 2.11 9.69 14.58
C MET A 210 1.92 8.61 13.51
N GLY A 211 1.38 7.45 13.91
CA GLY A 211 1.21 6.26 13.09
C GLY A 211 2.43 5.35 13.08
N ILE A 212 2.42 4.39 12.16
CA ILE A 212 3.43 3.32 12.13
C ILE A 212 4.72 3.81 11.46
N ILE A 213 5.81 3.79 12.22
CA ILE A 213 7.18 3.93 11.69
C ILE A 213 7.71 2.58 11.26
N ARG A 214 8.35 2.54 10.08
CA ARG A 214 8.96 1.34 9.51
C ARG A 214 10.43 1.56 9.26
N ARG A 215 11.23 0.58 9.67
CA ARG A 215 12.65 0.50 9.33
C ARG A 215 12.79 0.12 7.86
N MET A 216 13.59 0.89 7.15
CA MET A 216 13.90 0.66 5.74
C MET A 216 15.37 0.23 5.64
N LYS A 217 15.76 -0.29 4.47
CA LYS A 217 17.19 -0.55 4.18
C LYS A 217 18.10 0.67 4.41
N LYS A 218 17.54 1.87 4.31
CA LYS A 218 18.21 3.15 4.55
C LYS A 218 17.25 4.06 5.32
N GLY A 219 17.43 4.13 6.64
CA GLY A 219 16.66 5.00 7.53
C GLY A 219 15.25 4.49 7.84
N TRP A 220 14.37 5.41 8.19
CA TRP A 220 13.03 5.15 8.68
C TRP A 220 11.96 5.85 7.85
N LYS A 221 10.71 5.38 7.94
CA LYS A 221 9.58 5.96 7.22
C LYS A 221 8.29 5.90 8.03
N ILE A 222 7.57 7.02 8.10
CA ILE A 222 6.15 7.09 8.50
C ILE A 222 5.34 7.53 7.29
N ASP A 223 4.25 6.84 6.98
CA ASP A 223 3.35 7.28 5.90
C ASP A 223 2.55 8.51 6.35
N GLY A 224 2.59 9.60 5.57
CA GLY A 224 1.87 10.84 5.88
C GLY A 224 2.71 11.93 6.54
N ILE A 225 3.94 11.61 6.96
CA ILE A 225 4.91 12.60 7.48
C ILE A 225 5.99 12.85 6.43
N GLU A 226 6.07 14.09 5.93
CA GLU A 226 7.03 14.46 4.87
C GLU A 226 8.43 14.82 5.41
N ASP A 227 8.51 15.27 6.68
CA ASP A 227 9.78 15.61 7.30
C ASP A 227 10.59 14.34 7.64
N LYS A 228 11.48 13.98 6.71
CA LYS A 228 12.36 12.81 6.84
C LYS A 228 13.38 12.93 7.98
N LYS A 229 13.78 14.15 8.36
CA LYS A 229 14.74 14.33 9.45
C LYS A 229 14.06 14.09 10.79
N PHE A 230 12.83 14.56 10.93
CA PHE A 230 11.99 14.25 12.09
C PHE A 230 11.76 12.74 12.22
N VAL A 231 11.37 12.07 11.14
CA VAL A 231 11.20 10.60 11.13
C VAL A 231 12.52 9.88 11.47
N GLY A 232 13.66 10.40 11.01
CA GLY A 232 14.98 9.91 11.39
C GLY A 232 15.24 10.04 12.89
N ALA A 233 14.96 11.20 13.48
CA ALA A 233 15.13 11.44 14.92
C ALA A 233 14.30 10.49 15.78
N ILE A 234 13.06 10.20 15.37
CA ILE A 234 12.23 9.17 16.04
C ILE A 234 12.91 7.81 15.97
N GLY A 235 13.39 7.43 14.78
CA GLY A 235 14.10 6.16 14.59
C GLY A 235 15.37 6.03 15.43
N ASP A 236 16.13 7.12 15.58
CA ASP A 236 17.32 7.16 16.43
C ASP A 236 16.96 7.04 17.92
N ALA A 237 15.87 7.68 18.36
CA ALA A 237 15.36 7.56 19.72
C ALA A 237 14.93 6.11 20.05
N ILE A 238 14.26 5.42 19.12
CA ILE A 238 13.90 3.98 19.26
C ILE A 238 15.14 3.10 19.48
N ILE A 239 16.22 3.36 18.73
CA ILE A 239 17.46 2.60 18.85
C ILE A 239 18.12 2.85 20.22
N GLN A 240 18.02 4.08 20.74
CA GLN A 240 18.57 4.45 22.05
C GLN A 240 17.76 3.87 23.22
N SER A 241 16.45 3.73 23.06
CA SER A 241 15.54 3.21 24.08
C SER A 241 15.48 1.67 24.12
N SER A 242 16.02 0.99 23.11
CA SER A 242 16.02 -0.47 23.06
C SER A 242 17.07 -1.04 24.03
N PRO A 243 16.71 -2.03 24.88
CA PRO A 243 17.69 -2.69 25.76
C PRO A 243 18.79 -3.36 24.91
N LYS A 244 20.06 -3.14 25.30
CA LYS A 244 21.23 -3.77 24.70
C LYS A 244 21.32 -5.26 25.00
#